data_AF-A0A8G0LKZ7-F1
#
_entry.id   AF-A0A8G0LKZ7-F1
#
_cell.length_a   1.000
_cell.length_b   1.000
_cell.length_c   1.000
_cell.angle_alpha   90.00
_cell.angle_beta   90.00
_cell.angle_gamma   90.00
#
_symmetry.space_group_name_H-M   'P 1'
#
loop_
_entity.id
_entity.type
_entity.pdbx_description
1 polymer ?
#
loop_
_entity_poly.entity_id
_entity_poly.type
_entity_poly.pdbx_seq_one_letter_code
_entity_poly.pdbx_strand_id
1 'polypeptide(L)'
;MMQYMTNNVLQSTPHKVGLNVRERFAFAYFHEPNFRSVIRPLPGHNAGQSPIEGIHYGTHFTNMFLRNYPDRVTTARLQQDGRYRLLESEELRDGDDVL
;
A
#
# COMPACT_ATOMS: atom_id res chain seq x y z
N MET A 1 4.67 0.67 4.83
CA MET A 1 3.91 0.15 5.99
C MET A 1 4.70 0.16 7.29
N MET A 2 5.87 -0.49 7.36
CA MET A 2 6.70 -0.51 8.58
C MET A 2 6.99 0.88 9.18
N GLN A 3 7.28 1.88 8.34
CA GLN A 3 7.50 3.25 8.83
C GLN A 3 6.30 3.85 9.54
N TYR A 4 5.09 3.62 9.00
CA TYR A 4 3.86 4.05 9.63
C TYR A 4 3.62 3.27 10.93
N MET A 5 3.72 1.95 10.91
CA MET A 5 3.49 1.09 12.10
C MET A 5 4.43 1.40 13.27
N THR A 6 5.67 1.79 12.99
CA THR A 6 6.73 1.94 14.00
C THR A 6 7.02 3.41 14.35
N ASN A 7 6.21 4.35 13.86
CA ASN A 7 6.44 5.79 14.05
C ASN A 7 7.87 6.22 13.71
N ASN A 8 8.32 5.91 12.50
CA ASN A 8 9.66 6.23 11.99
C ASN A 8 10.85 5.59 12.73
N VAL A 9 10.64 4.69 13.70
CA VAL A 9 11.74 3.87 14.25
C VAL A 9 12.38 3.05 13.13
N LEU A 10 11.56 2.48 12.24
CA LEU A 10 12.01 1.97 10.95
C LEU A 10 11.61 2.96 9.86
N GLN A 11 12.55 3.36 9.01
CA GLN A 11 12.27 4.26 7.88
C GLN A 11 12.13 3.47 6.59
N SER A 12 11.15 3.84 5.76
CA SER A 12 10.98 3.27 4.42
C SER A 12 12.14 3.73 3.55
N THR A 13 13.08 2.83 3.26
CA THR A 13 14.35 3.17 2.59
C THR A 13 14.13 3.71 1.18
N PRO A 14 14.46 4.99 0.92
CA PRO A 14 14.45 5.53 -0.43
C PRO A 14 15.55 4.85 -1.27
N HIS A 15 15.23 4.51 -2.52
CA HIS A 15 16.18 3.85 -3.42
C HIS A 15 15.95 4.28 -4.86
N LYS A 16 17.01 4.21 -5.68
CA LYS A 16 17.01 4.51 -7.11
C LYS A 16 17.96 3.57 -7.85
N VAL A 17 17.74 3.39 -9.15
CA VAL A 17 18.59 2.57 -10.01
C VAL A 17 19.17 3.44 -11.14
N GLY A 18 20.48 3.41 -11.30
CA GLY A 18 21.17 3.99 -12.47
C GLY A 18 21.40 2.94 -13.55
N LEU A 19 21.39 3.35 -14.81
CA LEU A 19 21.74 2.48 -15.93
C LEU A 19 23.23 2.14 -15.91
N ASN A 20 23.57 0.95 -16.40
CA ASN A 20 24.94 0.51 -16.62
C ASN A 20 25.21 0.37 -18.14
N VAL A 21 26.47 0.21 -18.54
CA VAL A 21 26.86 -0.03 -19.94
C VAL A 21 26.47 -1.43 -20.46
N ARG A 22 25.90 -2.28 -19.59
CA ARG A 22 25.39 -3.61 -19.89
C ARG A 22 24.09 -3.85 -19.12
N GLU A 23 23.30 -4.82 -19.58
CA GLU A 23 22.06 -5.22 -18.92
C GLU A 23 22.30 -5.69 -17.48
N ARG A 24 21.31 -5.44 -16.63
CA ARG A 24 21.28 -5.90 -15.24
C ARG A 24 19.90 -6.46 -14.95
N PHE A 25 19.85 -7.75 -14.63
CA PHE A 25 18.63 -8.41 -14.17
C PHE A 25 18.54 -8.31 -12.65
N ALA A 26 17.36 -7.96 -12.15
CA ALA A 26 17.09 -7.90 -10.72
C ALA A 26 15.62 -8.21 -10.46
N PHE A 27 15.35 -8.81 -9.30
CA PHE A 27 14.00 -9.05 -8.81
C PHE A 27 13.82 -8.24 -7.53
N ALA A 28 12.79 -7.41 -7.49
CA ALA A 28 12.33 -6.75 -6.27
C ALA A 28 11.11 -7.52 -5.76
N TYR A 29 11.24 -8.10 -4.56
CA TYR A 29 10.16 -8.79 -3.88
C TYR A 29 9.60 -7.91 -2.77
N PHE A 30 8.27 -7.90 -2.65
CA PHE A 30 7.56 -7.21 -1.59
C PHE A 30 6.74 -8.23 -0.81
N HIS A 31 7.00 -8.32 0.50
CA HIS A 31 6.19 -9.11 1.42
C HIS A 31 5.14 -8.19 2.03
N GLU A 32 3.90 -8.39 1.62
CA GLU A 32 2.85 -7.40 1.82
C GLU A 32 1.74 -7.90 2.75
N PRO A 33 1.04 -6.99 3.45
CA PRO A 33 -0.16 -7.33 4.20
C PRO A 33 -1.26 -7.93 3.31
N ASN A 34 -2.25 -8.57 3.94
CA ASN A 34 -3.47 -8.95 3.21
C ASN A 34 -4.13 -7.69 2.63
N PHE A 35 -4.66 -7.80 1.41
CA PHE A 35 -5.32 -6.70 0.69
C PHE A 35 -6.40 -6.00 1.51
N ARG A 36 -7.12 -6.75 2.35
CA ARG A 36 -8.25 -6.30 3.16
C ARG A 36 -7.85 -5.68 4.49
N SER A 37 -6.58 -5.80 4.88
CA SER A 37 -6.13 -5.37 6.20
C SER A 37 -6.04 -3.85 6.32
N VAL A 38 -6.43 -3.36 7.50
CA VAL A 38 -6.17 -1.98 7.95
C VAL A 38 -4.96 -1.99 8.88
N ILE A 39 -3.90 -1.31 8.46
CA ILE A 39 -2.64 -1.25 9.19
C ILE A 39 -2.68 -0.09 10.16
N ARG A 40 -2.28 -0.33 11.42
CA ARG A 40 -2.26 0.66 12.49
C ARG A 40 -0.89 0.75 13.18
N PRO A 41 -0.60 1.84 13.91
CA PRO A 41 0.59 1.90 14.76
C PRO A 41 0.64 0.73 15.74
N LEU A 42 1.83 0.18 15.96
CA LEU A 42 2.04 -0.85 16.98
C LEU A 42 1.81 -0.28 18.39
N PRO A 43 1.48 -1.12 19.39
CA PRO A 43 1.44 -0.69 20.79
C PRO A 43 2.75 0.02 21.19
N GLY A 44 2.63 1.19 21.81
CA GLY A 44 3.78 2.03 22.16
C GLY A 44 4.37 2.88 21.03
N HIS A 45 3.90 2.70 19.79
CA HIS A 45 4.31 3.49 18.62
C HIS A 45 3.21 4.41 18.10
N ASN A 46 2.07 4.54 18.77
CA ASN A 46 1.07 5.53 18.40
C ASN A 46 1.48 6.92 18.91
N ALA A 47 1.83 7.81 17.98
CA ALA A 47 2.17 9.21 18.27
C ALA A 47 1.33 10.19 17.44
N GLY A 48 0.13 9.79 17.04
CA GLY A 48 -0.74 10.60 16.18
C GLY A 48 -0.32 10.58 14.71
N GLN A 49 0.24 9.46 14.21
CA GLN A 49 0.49 9.30 12.78
C GLN A 49 -0.81 9.51 11.99
N SER A 50 -0.73 10.23 10.87
CA SER A 50 -1.82 10.36 9.91
C SER A 50 -1.67 9.29 8.82
N PRO A 51 -2.76 8.62 8.39
CA PRO A 51 -4.12 8.69 8.92
C PRO A 51 -4.26 8.07 10.33
N ILE A 52 -5.17 8.61 11.16
CA ILE A 52 -5.41 8.12 12.53
C ILE A 52 -6.19 6.80 12.50
N GLU A 53 -7.13 6.68 11.57
CA GLU A 53 -7.99 5.51 11.35
C GLU A 53 -7.23 4.26 10.87
N GLY A 54 -6.00 4.44 10.40
CA GLY A 54 -5.18 3.37 9.82
C GLY A 54 -5.07 3.46 8.30
N ILE A 55 -4.17 2.66 7.74
CA ILE A 55 -3.98 2.56 6.30
C ILE A 55 -4.59 1.26 5.81
N HIS A 56 -5.70 1.33 5.07
CA HIS A 56 -6.22 0.18 4.34
C HIS A 56 -5.24 -0.20 3.21
N TYR A 57 -4.65 -1.40 3.30
CA TYR A 57 -3.55 -1.80 2.43
C TYR A 57 -3.99 -1.85 0.95
N GLY A 58 -5.15 -2.42 0.65
CA GLY A 58 -5.67 -2.52 -0.71
C GLY A 58 -5.91 -1.17 -1.37
N THR A 59 -6.38 -0.17 -0.60
CA THR A 59 -6.51 1.21 -1.09
C THR A 59 -5.14 1.82 -1.37
N HIS A 60 -4.17 1.68 -0.46
CA HIS A 60 -2.82 2.19 -0.66
C HIS A 60 -2.16 1.57 -1.91
N PHE A 61 -2.22 0.24 -2.04
CA PHE A 61 -1.70 -0.49 -3.19
C PHE A 61 -2.34 0.01 -4.48
N THR A 62 -3.67 0.06 -4.52
CA THR A 62 -4.40 0.46 -5.73
C THR A 62 -4.04 1.88 -6.16
N ASN A 63 -3.97 2.82 -5.20
CA ASN A 63 -3.58 4.21 -5.49
C ASN A 63 -2.17 4.32 -6.06
N MET A 64 -1.21 3.53 -5.56
CA MET A 64 0.14 3.51 -6.10
C MET A 64 0.19 3.01 -7.54
N PHE A 65 -0.53 1.93 -7.84
CA PHE A 65 -0.53 1.37 -9.20
C PHE A 65 -1.31 2.23 -10.19
N LEU A 66 -2.41 2.88 -9.77
CA LEU A 66 -3.12 3.86 -10.60
C LEU A 66 -2.22 5.04 -10.96
N ARG A 67 -1.45 5.56 -10.01
CA ARG A 67 -0.49 6.66 -10.26
C ARG A 67 0.65 6.24 -11.19
N ASN A 68 1.17 5.03 -11.01
CA ASN A 68 2.32 4.55 -11.79
C ASN A 68 1.95 4.09 -13.20
N TYR A 69 0.70 3.68 -13.43
CA TYR A 69 0.22 3.12 -14.69
C TYR A 69 -1.12 3.72 -15.13
N PRO A 70 -1.21 5.06 -15.33
CA PRO A 70 -2.48 5.73 -15.58
C PRO A 70 -3.17 5.25 -16.87
N ASP A 71 -2.41 4.94 -17.91
CA ASP A 71 -2.95 4.57 -19.23
C ASP A 71 -3.06 3.06 -19.47
N ARG A 72 -2.80 2.24 -18.43
CA ARG A 72 -2.85 0.78 -18.56
C ARG A 72 -4.31 0.31 -18.63
N VAL A 73 -4.57 -0.70 -19.46
CA VAL A 73 -5.92 -1.33 -19.59
C VAL A 73 -6.54 -1.73 -18.26
N THR A 74 -5.73 -2.12 -17.27
CA THR A 74 -6.18 -2.44 -15.91
C THR A 74 -6.75 -1.22 -15.20
N THR A 75 -6.07 -0.07 -15.31
CA THR A 75 -6.54 1.22 -14.76
C THR A 75 -7.83 1.65 -15.44
N ALA A 76 -7.88 1.60 -16.77
CA ALA A 76 -9.07 1.94 -17.54
C ALA A 76 -10.28 1.08 -17.13
N ARG A 77 -10.10 -0.24 -17.02
CA ARG A 77 -11.18 -1.16 -16.62
C ARG A 77 -11.63 -0.93 -15.18
N LEU A 78 -10.70 -0.66 -14.26
CA LEU A 78 -11.03 -0.36 -12.87
C LEU A 78 -11.92 0.88 -12.75
N GLN A 79 -11.65 1.91 -13.57
CA GLN A 79 -12.45 3.13 -13.64
C GLN A 79 -13.81 2.90 -14.33
N GLN A 80 -13.82 2.28 -15.51
CA GLN A 80 -15.04 2.01 -16.29
C GLN A 80 -16.05 1.15 -15.53
N ASP A 81 -15.57 0.11 -14.85
CA ASP A 81 -16.40 -0.79 -14.05
C ASP A 81 -16.76 -0.20 -12.67
N GLY A 82 -16.26 0.99 -12.32
CA GLY A 82 -16.49 1.61 -11.00
C GLY A 82 -15.89 0.83 -9.83
N ARG A 83 -14.92 -0.06 -10.07
CA ARG A 83 -14.35 -0.99 -9.09
C ARG A 83 -13.58 -0.32 -7.96
N TYR A 84 -13.18 0.94 -8.15
CA TYR A 84 -12.55 1.72 -7.07
C TYR A 84 -13.43 1.81 -5.83
N ARG A 85 -14.76 1.91 -6.01
CA ARG A 85 -15.73 1.98 -4.91
C ARG A 85 -15.79 0.71 -4.07
N LEU A 86 -15.37 -0.43 -4.61
CA LEU A 86 -15.33 -1.69 -3.86
C LEU A 86 -14.32 -1.62 -2.71
N LEU A 87 -13.31 -0.75 -2.77
CA LEU A 87 -12.33 -0.58 -1.69
C LEU A 87 -12.92 0.04 -0.41
N GLU A 88 -14.15 0.55 -0.50
CA GLU A 88 -14.92 1.08 0.62
C GLU A 88 -15.93 0.05 1.16
N SER A 89 -16.09 -1.09 0.48
CA SER A 89 -17.07 -2.11 0.86
C SER A 89 -16.57 -2.98 2.02
N GLU A 90 -17.50 -3.53 2.79
CA GLU A 90 -17.20 -4.40 3.93
C GLU A 90 -16.52 -5.70 3.50
N GLU A 91 -16.81 -6.20 2.29
CA GLU A 91 -16.17 -7.42 1.77
C GLU A 91 -14.66 -7.25 1.55
N LEU A 92 -14.21 -6.00 1.33
CA LEU A 92 -12.80 -5.68 1.14
C LEU A 92 -12.15 -4.99 2.34
N ARG A 93 -12.83 -4.90 3.49
CA ARG A 93 -12.27 -4.33 4.71
C ARG A 93 -12.47 -5.28 5.86
N ASP A 94 -11.37 -5.80 6.39
CA ASP A 94 -11.45 -6.57 7.63
C ASP A 94 -11.80 -5.61 8.77
N GLY A 95 -12.86 -5.95 9.52
CA GLY A 95 -13.27 -5.23 10.71
C GLY A 95 -12.22 -5.32 11.82
N ASP A 96 -12.36 -4.47 12.83
CA ASP A 96 -11.48 -4.41 14.02
C ASP A 96 -11.72 -5.57 15.00
N ASP A 97 -12.05 -6.76 14.50
CA ASP A 97 -12.12 -7.97 15.33
C ASP A 97 -10.70 -8.38 15.71
N VAL A 98 -10.22 -7.73 16.76
CA VAL A 98 -8.94 -7.99 17.42
C VAL A 98 -9.10 -9.23 18.30
N LEU A 99 -8.28 -10.24 18.02
CA LEU A 99 -7.91 -11.32 18.95
C LEU A 99 -7.28 -10.77 20.23
#